data_AF-A0A0D9NQ26-F1
#
_entry.id   AF-A0A0D9NQ26-F1
#
_cell.length_a   1.000
_cell.length_b   1.000
_cell.length_c   1.000
_cell.angle_alpha   90.00
_cell.angle_beta   90.00
_cell.angle_gamma   90.00
#
_symmetry.space_group_name_H-M   'P 1'
#
loop_
_entity.id
_entity.type
_entity.pdbx_description
1 polymer ?
#
loop_
_entity_poly.entity_id
_entity_poly.type
_entity_poly.pdbx_seq_one_letter_code
_entity_poly.pdbx_strand_id
1 'polypeptide(L)'
;MNSRSRITTSGASHRMHRPKCPCVECQIEFEYETQTLTPASDFTRTLNDDEVCSLLSGFIKDATIARASLKNTLENHEDTIMSRWKKMSQAKRRAVLEQIQPPIANERAADMQCLYNSPVTHLGSRDSVMRKQFLLPWLSINRLTSSVSALFALLHVRTEYHPHEWACFDADQLSQPWKHEYLKLEYSDKFISMEEACYGSILQHDHGAVRNVLAFPQNTPCRVSASHC
;
A
#
# COMPACT_ATOMS: atom_id res chain seq x y z
N MET A 1 -42.38 -8.98 -9.00
CA MET A 1 -41.54 -7.89 -9.52
C MET A 1 -41.89 -6.61 -8.77
N ASN A 2 -41.02 -6.17 -7.88
CA ASN A 2 -41.01 -4.81 -7.31
C ASN A 2 -39.67 -4.64 -6.58
N SER A 3 -38.67 -4.17 -7.32
CA SER A 3 -37.34 -3.88 -6.78
C SER A 3 -37.38 -2.51 -6.11
N ARG A 4 -37.55 -2.48 -4.79
CA ARG A 4 -37.46 -1.25 -3.99
C ARG A 4 -35.98 -0.90 -3.83
N SER A 5 -35.55 0.10 -4.59
CA SER A 5 -34.31 0.84 -4.37
C SER A 5 -34.28 1.32 -2.92
N ARG A 6 -33.27 0.87 -2.17
CA ARG A 6 -33.03 1.29 -0.79
C ARG A 6 -32.01 2.42 -0.84
N ILE A 7 -32.49 3.63 -1.11
CA ILE A 7 -31.71 4.86 -0.93
C ILE A 7 -31.56 5.05 0.58
N THR A 8 -30.39 4.74 1.12
CA THR A 8 -30.03 5.12 2.48
C THR A 8 -29.63 6.59 2.48
N THR A 9 -30.54 7.44 2.93
CA THR A 9 -30.27 8.81 3.35
C THR A 9 -29.45 8.80 4.65
N SER A 10 -28.12 8.79 4.55
CA SER A 10 -27.24 9.19 5.66
C SER A 10 -26.62 10.55 5.32
N GLY A 11 -27.01 11.57 6.08
CA GLY A 11 -26.63 12.96 5.86
C GLY A 11 -25.20 13.30 6.28
N ALA A 12 -24.22 12.93 5.47
CA ALA A 12 -22.92 13.59 5.43
C ALA A 12 -22.75 14.22 4.05
N SER A 13 -23.12 15.51 3.93
CA SER A 13 -22.92 16.30 2.72
C SER A 13 -21.44 16.67 2.59
N HIS A 14 -20.60 15.72 2.18
CA HIS A 14 -19.30 16.06 1.61
C HIS A 14 -19.55 16.62 0.21
N ARG A 15 -19.55 17.95 0.06
CA ARG A 15 -19.52 18.57 -1.28
C ARG A 15 -18.15 18.31 -1.91
N MET A 16 -17.97 17.12 -2.49
CA MET A 16 -16.84 16.86 -3.36
C MET A 16 -17.10 17.59 -4.68
N HIS A 17 -16.21 18.52 -5.02
CA HIS A 17 -16.30 19.27 -6.26
C HIS A 17 -15.82 18.40 -7.41
N ARG A 18 -16.68 18.17 -8.41
CA ARG A 18 -16.31 17.47 -9.64
C ARG A 18 -15.04 18.08 -10.23
N PRO A 19 -14.05 17.28 -10.65
CA PRO A 19 -12.83 17.81 -11.22
C PRO A 19 -13.18 18.66 -12.43
N LYS A 20 -12.58 19.85 -12.51
CA LYS A 20 -12.77 20.80 -13.61
C LYS A 20 -12.20 20.31 -14.94
N CYS A 21 -11.49 19.17 -14.94
CA CYS A 21 -10.85 18.58 -16.11
C CYS A 21 -11.73 17.47 -16.71
N PRO A 22 -11.97 17.47 -18.04
CA PRO A 22 -12.75 16.43 -18.71
C PRO A 22 -11.95 15.15 -19.00
N CYS A 23 -10.72 14.99 -18.49
CA CYS A 23 -9.91 13.81 -18.76
C CYS A 23 -10.57 12.55 -18.18
N VAL A 24 -10.57 11.46 -18.96
CA VAL A 24 -11.23 10.20 -18.59
C VAL A 24 -10.70 9.67 -17.27
N GLU A 25 -9.38 9.74 -17.07
CA GLU A 25 -8.71 9.37 -15.81
C GLU A 25 -9.21 10.20 -14.63
N CYS A 26 -9.32 11.52 -14.80
CA CYS A 26 -9.79 12.47 -13.79
C CYS A 26 -11.25 12.20 -13.38
N GLN A 27 -12.11 11.87 -14.34
CA GLN A 27 -13.53 11.57 -14.07
C GLN A 27 -13.68 10.19 -13.41
N ILE A 28 -12.91 9.18 -13.85
CA ILE A 28 -12.88 7.85 -13.23
C ILE A 28 -12.38 7.95 -11.79
N GLU A 29 -11.32 8.71 -11.54
CA GLU A 29 -10.74 8.91 -10.21
C GLU A 29 -11.73 9.61 -9.26
N PHE A 30 -12.45 10.64 -9.71
CA PHE A 30 -13.50 11.29 -8.92
C PHE A 30 -14.73 10.41 -8.66
N GLU A 31 -15.21 9.70 -9.67
CA GLU A 31 -16.34 8.77 -9.52
C GLU A 31 -15.98 7.59 -8.60
N TYR A 32 -14.72 7.21 -8.60
CA TYR A 32 -14.15 6.21 -7.72
C TYR A 32 -14.00 6.75 -6.29
N GLU A 33 -13.42 7.93 -6.09
CA GLU A 33 -13.30 8.61 -4.79
C GLU A 33 -14.66 8.83 -4.11
N THR A 34 -15.67 9.27 -4.87
CA THR A 34 -17.03 9.49 -4.34
C THR A 34 -17.73 8.20 -3.91
N GLN A 35 -17.27 7.02 -4.34
CA GLN A 35 -17.82 5.72 -3.99
C GLN A 35 -17.03 4.97 -2.91
N THR A 36 -15.76 5.31 -2.70
CA THR A 36 -14.83 4.50 -1.88
C THR A 36 -14.23 5.23 -0.68
N LEU A 37 -14.62 6.48 -0.41
CA LEU A 37 -14.17 7.15 0.80
C LEU A 37 -14.80 6.50 2.03
N THR A 38 -13.97 5.81 2.80
CA THR A 38 -14.18 5.56 4.21
C THR A 38 -14.43 6.92 4.88
N PRO A 39 -15.65 7.22 5.35
CA PRO A 39 -15.94 8.50 5.96
C PRO A 39 -15.01 8.74 7.16
N ALA A 40 -14.74 10.01 7.50
CA ALA A 40 -13.87 10.36 8.62
C ALA A 40 -14.30 9.71 9.97
N SER A 41 -15.56 9.26 10.07
CA SER A 41 -16.10 8.50 11.20
C SER A 41 -15.50 7.10 11.39
N ASP A 42 -14.80 6.56 10.39
CA ASP A 42 -14.36 5.17 10.36
C ASP A 42 -12.84 5.03 10.65
N PHE A 43 -12.14 6.16 10.83
CA PHE A 43 -10.79 6.16 11.43
C PHE A 43 -10.87 5.83 12.90
N THR A 44 -9.88 5.10 13.41
CA THR A 44 -9.83 4.79 14.84
C THR A 44 -9.55 6.02 15.69
N ARG A 45 -8.81 7.00 15.15
CA ARG A 45 -8.50 8.30 15.77
C ARG A 45 -7.81 9.24 14.77
N THR A 46 -7.66 10.50 15.17
CA THR A 46 -6.81 11.49 14.49
C THR A 46 -5.46 11.60 15.20
N LEU A 47 -4.38 11.68 14.42
CA LEU A 47 -3.00 11.88 14.88
C LEU A 47 -2.68 13.36 14.95
N ASN A 48 -1.94 13.77 15.99
CA ASN A 48 -1.35 15.10 16.05
C ASN A 48 0.02 15.16 15.36
N ASP A 49 0.54 16.37 15.13
CA ASP A 49 1.77 16.62 14.39
C ASP A 49 2.99 15.90 14.99
N ASP A 50 3.12 15.86 16.32
CA ASP A 50 4.23 15.19 17.01
C ASP A 50 4.16 13.67 16.82
N GLU A 51 2.96 13.09 16.90
CA GLU A 51 2.73 11.66 16.65
C GLU A 51 3.08 11.28 15.21
N VAL A 52 2.66 12.10 14.23
CA VAL A 52 2.97 11.87 12.81
C VAL A 52 4.48 11.94 12.58
N CYS A 53 5.15 12.96 13.10
CA CYS A 53 6.61 13.09 13.02
C CYS A 53 7.32 11.88 13.63
N SER A 54 6.86 11.43 14.81
CA SER A 54 7.43 10.28 15.52
C SER A 54 7.25 8.97 14.74
N LEU A 55 6.04 8.71 14.23
CA LEU A 55 5.72 7.52 13.45
C LEU A 55 6.51 7.46 12.14
N LEU A 56 6.55 8.57 11.39
CA LEU A 56 7.30 8.65 10.13
C LEU A 56 8.80 8.39 10.36
N SER A 57 9.38 9.06 11.35
CA SER A 57 10.79 8.87 11.71
C SER A 57 11.07 7.42 12.12
N GLY A 58 10.16 6.79 12.86
CA GLY A 58 10.23 5.38 13.21
C GLY A 58 10.22 4.46 11.99
N PHE A 59 9.25 4.62 11.09
CA PHE A 59 9.14 3.79 9.88
C PHE A 59 10.32 3.93 8.94
N ILE A 60 10.81 5.15 8.71
CA ILE A 60 11.98 5.40 7.86
C ILE A 60 13.22 4.75 8.46
N LYS A 61 13.42 4.89 9.78
CA LYS A 61 14.52 4.27 10.48
C LYS A 61 14.48 2.74 10.37
N ASP A 62 13.33 2.13 10.64
CA ASP A 62 13.16 0.69 10.57
C ASP A 62 13.37 0.15 9.15
N ALA A 63 12.82 0.83 8.14
CA ALA A 63 13.03 0.47 6.74
C ALA A 63 14.51 0.56 6.33
N THR A 64 15.21 1.60 6.79
CA THR A 64 16.65 1.80 6.52
C THR A 64 17.49 0.70 7.16
N ILE A 65 17.22 0.37 8.44
CA ILE A 65 17.92 -0.71 9.16
C ILE A 65 17.65 -2.06 8.48
N ALA A 66 16.39 -2.36 8.14
CA ALA A 66 16.04 -3.60 7.47
C ALA A 66 16.71 -3.74 6.10
N ARG A 67 16.73 -2.66 5.31
CA ARG A 67 17.41 -2.63 3.99
C ARG A 67 18.92 -2.84 4.13
N ALA A 68 19.57 -2.16 5.09
CA ALA A 68 21.00 -2.33 5.33
C ALA A 68 21.34 -3.77 5.77
N SER A 69 20.54 -4.35 6.66
CA SER A 69 20.69 -5.74 7.09
C SER A 69 20.51 -6.73 5.93
N LEU A 70 19.52 -6.50 5.06
CA LEU A 70 19.29 -7.32 3.88
C LEU A 70 20.46 -7.22 2.89
N LYS A 71 20.93 -6.00 2.62
CA LYS A 71 22.08 -5.76 1.73
C LYS A 71 23.34 -6.45 2.23
N ASN A 72 23.68 -6.28 3.52
CA ASN A 72 24.82 -6.97 4.13
C ASN A 72 24.68 -8.50 4.06
N THR A 73 23.47 -9.02 4.25
CA THR A 73 23.22 -10.47 4.13
C THR A 73 23.51 -10.98 2.72
N LEU A 74 23.08 -10.24 1.69
CA LEU A 74 23.33 -10.59 0.30
C LEU A 74 24.81 -10.48 -0.06
N GLU A 75 25.49 -9.40 0.33
CA GLU A 75 26.93 -9.21 0.06
C GLU A 75 27.79 -10.36 0.60
N ASN A 76 27.40 -10.96 1.73
CA ASN A 76 28.15 -12.07 2.33
C ASN A 76 27.72 -13.46 1.85
N HIS A 77 26.49 -13.62 1.34
CA HIS A 77 25.88 -14.93 1.15
C HIS A 77 25.12 -15.11 -0.18
N GLU A 78 25.14 -14.14 -1.10
CA GLU A 78 24.34 -14.16 -2.33
C GLU A 78 24.51 -15.44 -3.15
N ASP A 79 25.75 -15.84 -3.42
CA ASP A 79 26.06 -17.05 -4.22
C ASP A 79 25.53 -18.32 -3.56
N THR A 80 25.64 -18.39 -2.24
CA THR A 80 25.17 -19.54 -1.46
C THR A 80 23.64 -19.60 -1.47
N ILE A 81 22.97 -18.47 -1.23
CA ILE A 81 21.51 -18.36 -1.28
C ILE A 81 21.01 -18.70 -2.68
N MET A 82 21.62 -18.13 -3.72
CA MET A 82 21.31 -18.35 -5.13
C MET A 82 21.45 -19.81 -5.52
N SER A 83 22.59 -20.43 -5.22
CA SER A 83 22.88 -21.83 -5.54
C SER A 83 21.90 -22.78 -4.82
N ARG A 84 21.62 -22.55 -3.53
CA ARG A 84 20.68 -23.37 -2.76
C ARG A 84 19.25 -23.22 -3.27
N TRP A 85 18.78 -21.99 -3.49
CA TRP A 85 17.43 -21.72 -3.97
C TRP A 85 17.19 -22.31 -5.36
N LYS A 86 18.16 -22.16 -6.28
CA LYS A 86 18.12 -22.77 -7.63
C LYS A 86 17.93 -24.28 -7.58
N LYS A 87 18.62 -24.96 -6.66
CA LYS A 87 18.58 -26.42 -6.49
C LYS A 87 17.32 -26.93 -5.77
N MET A 88 16.59 -26.08 -5.05
CA MET A 88 15.35 -26.46 -4.38
C MET A 88 14.22 -26.66 -5.39
N SER A 89 13.42 -27.72 -5.21
CA SER A 89 12.14 -27.85 -5.93
C SER A 89 11.16 -26.77 -5.45
N GLN A 90 10.11 -26.51 -6.24
CA GLN A 90 9.05 -25.57 -5.85
C GLN A 90 8.44 -25.90 -4.47
N ALA A 91 8.20 -27.19 -4.18
CA ALA A 91 7.70 -27.65 -2.89
C ALA A 91 8.67 -27.36 -1.73
N LYS A 92 9.98 -27.56 -1.95
CA LYS A 92 11.00 -27.22 -0.94
C LYS A 92 11.10 -25.71 -0.70
N ARG A 93 11.02 -24.90 -1.76
CA ARG A 93 10.98 -23.43 -1.65
C ARG A 93 9.77 -22.95 -0.85
N ARG A 94 8.59 -23.53 -1.12
CA ARG A 94 7.36 -23.27 -0.35
C ARG A 94 7.57 -23.57 1.13
N ALA A 95 8.06 -24.77 1.46
CA ALA A 95 8.28 -25.19 2.85
C ALA A 95 9.26 -24.26 3.62
N VAL A 96 10.22 -23.64 2.93
CA VAL A 96 11.10 -22.62 3.52
C VAL A 96 10.34 -21.32 3.79
N LEU A 97 9.53 -20.85 2.84
CA LEU A 97 8.78 -19.60 2.99
C LEU A 97 7.64 -19.70 4.02
N GLU A 98 7.05 -20.88 4.20
CA GLU A 98 6.03 -21.15 5.22
C GLU A 98 6.57 -21.03 6.66
N GLN A 99 7.88 -21.06 6.85
CA GLN A 99 8.52 -20.89 8.16
C GLN A 99 8.70 -19.40 8.55
N ILE A 100 8.44 -18.47 7.64
CA ILE A 100 8.63 -17.02 7.88
C ILE A 100 7.62 -16.53 8.92
N GLN A 101 8.10 -15.72 9.87
CA GLN A 101 7.28 -15.05 10.87
C GLN A 101 7.39 -13.53 10.73
N PRO A 102 6.26 -12.79 10.68
CA PRO A 102 4.89 -13.31 10.61
C PRO A 102 4.61 -14.00 9.26
N PRO A 103 3.61 -14.89 9.18
CA PRO A 103 3.31 -15.62 7.95
C PRO A 103 2.95 -14.67 6.81
N ILE A 104 3.56 -14.89 5.64
CA ILE A 104 3.18 -14.21 4.39
C ILE A 104 2.04 -14.97 3.69
N ALA A 105 1.27 -14.27 2.86
CA ALA A 105 0.11 -14.87 2.20
C ALA A 105 0.51 -15.99 1.22
N ASN A 106 -0.30 -17.04 1.13
CA ASN A 106 -0.11 -18.10 0.13
C ASN A 106 -0.35 -17.58 -1.29
N GLU A 107 -1.46 -16.87 -1.47
CA GLU A 107 -1.92 -16.34 -2.75
C GLU A 107 -1.71 -14.83 -2.86
N ARG A 108 -1.71 -14.32 -4.09
CA ARG A 108 -1.81 -12.88 -4.32
C ARG A 108 -3.22 -12.41 -3.99
N ALA A 109 -3.32 -11.12 -3.66
CA ALA A 109 -4.59 -10.47 -3.37
C ALA A 109 -5.41 -11.23 -2.31
N ALA A 110 -4.75 -11.65 -1.23
CA ALA A 110 -5.40 -12.35 -0.12
C ALA A 110 -6.55 -11.53 0.49
N ASP A 111 -6.45 -10.21 0.39
CA ASP A 111 -7.48 -9.23 0.70
C ASP A 111 -8.77 -9.48 -0.12
N MET A 112 -8.65 -9.67 -1.44
CA MET A 112 -9.78 -10.00 -2.31
C MET A 112 -10.38 -11.38 -1.98
N GLN A 113 -9.55 -12.36 -1.65
CA GLN A 113 -10.06 -13.67 -1.21
C GLN A 113 -10.84 -13.57 0.10
N CYS A 114 -10.37 -12.72 1.03
CA CYS A 114 -11.12 -12.41 2.24
C CYS A 114 -12.47 -11.75 1.94
N LEU A 115 -12.56 -10.88 0.93
CA LEU A 115 -13.83 -10.29 0.48
C LEU A 115 -14.85 -11.36 0.08
N TYR A 116 -14.44 -12.25 -0.82
CA TYR A 116 -15.35 -13.23 -1.41
C TYR A 116 -15.77 -14.31 -0.42
N ASN A 117 -14.88 -14.65 0.53
CA ASN A 117 -15.11 -15.74 1.46
C ASN A 117 -15.70 -15.28 2.81
N SER A 118 -15.74 -13.97 3.09
CA SER A 118 -16.27 -13.46 4.36
C SER A 118 -17.69 -12.92 4.21
N PRO A 119 -18.66 -13.38 5.03
CA PRO A 119 -20.00 -12.81 5.04
C PRO A 119 -20.08 -11.42 5.73
N VAL A 120 -18.96 -10.89 6.22
CA VAL A 120 -18.88 -9.62 6.96
C VAL A 120 -18.11 -8.59 6.13
N THR A 121 -18.78 -7.50 5.77
CA THR A 121 -18.27 -6.42 4.90
C THR A 121 -17.42 -5.38 5.61
N HIS A 122 -17.42 -5.34 6.96
CA HIS A 122 -16.64 -4.36 7.75
C HIS A 122 -15.56 -5.07 8.58
N LEU A 123 -14.31 -4.83 8.23
CA LEU A 123 -13.19 -5.75 8.52
C LEU A 123 -12.12 -5.16 9.44
N GLY A 124 -12.38 -4.03 10.09
CA GLY A 124 -11.43 -3.38 10.99
C GLY A 124 -10.94 -4.23 12.18
N SER A 125 -11.50 -5.41 12.44
CA SER A 125 -11.13 -6.29 13.56
C SER A 125 -10.20 -7.46 13.20
N ARG A 126 -9.48 -7.42 12.06
CA ARG A 126 -8.53 -8.49 11.70
C ARG A 126 -7.25 -8.47 12.55
N ASP A 127 -6.69 -9.67 12.76
CA ASP A 127 -5.47 -9.88 13.52
C ASP A 127 -4.23 -9.21 12.88
N SER A 128 -3.15 -9.12 13.64
CA SER A 128 -1.91 -8.47 13.21
C SER A 128 -1.21 -9.17 12.04
N VAL A 129 -1.53 -10.43 11.76
CA VAL A 129 -0.98 -11.20 10.63
C VAL A 129 -1.69 -10.83 9.35
N MET A 130 -3.03 -10.85 9.34
CA MET A 130 -3.85 -10.44 8.20
C MET A 130 -3.55 -8.99 7.81
N ARG A 131 -3.42 -8.08 8.79
CA ARG A 131 -3.03 -6.70 8.51
C ARG A 131 -1.72 -6.64 7.72
N LYS A 132 -0.70 -7.39 8.11
CA LYS A 132 0.60 -7.39 7.42
C LYS A 132 0.52 -8.00 6.03
N GLN A 133 -0.32 -9.00 5.82
CA GLN A 133 -0.58 -9.58 4.50
C GLN A 133 -1.30 -8.58 3.58
N PHE A 134 -2.25 -7.81 4.11
CA PHE A 134 -2.98 -6.78 3.35
C PHE A 134 -2.13 -5.54 3.04
N LEU A 135 -1.11 -5.26 3.85
CA LEU A 135 -0.13 -4.21 3.56
C LEU A 135 0.85 -4.61 2.44
N LEU A 136 0.91 -5.90 2.08
CA LEU A 136 1.82 -6.43 1.06
C LEU A 136 1.07 -7.38 0.09
N PRO A 137 -0.02 -6.94 -0.57
CA PRO A 137 -0.90 -7.82 -1.34
C PRO A 137 -0.22 -8.45 -2.56
N TRP A 138 0.92 -7.90 -2.97
CA TRP A 138 1.77 -8.36 -4.05
C TRP A 138 2.80 -9.42 -3.62
N LEU A 139 3.05 -9.59 -2.31
CA LEU A 139 4.00 -10.54 -1.72
C LEU A 139 3.29 -11.83 -1.33
N SER A 140 3.60 -12.93 -2.02
CA SER A 140 2.99 -14.24 -1.73
C SER A 140 3.95 -15.40 -1.99
N ILE A 141 3.72 -16.50 -1.28
CA ILE A 141 4.47 -17.75 -1.44
C ILE A 141 4.36 -18.26 -2.88
N ASN A 142 3.17 -18.23 -3.47
CA ASN A 142 2.98 -18.67 -4.85
C ASN A 142 3.81 -17.85 -5.84
N ARG A 143 3.89 -16.53 -5.66
CA ARG A 143 4.70 -15.67 -6.51
C ARG A 143 6.20 -15.94 -6.35
N LEU A 144 6.67 -16.09 -5.12
CA LEU A 144 8.09 -16.31 -4.85
C LEU A 144 8.57 -17.70 -5.30
N THR A 145 7.64 -18.67 -5.38
CA THR A 145 7.96 -20.05 -5.76
C THR A 145 7.70 -20.35 -7.24
N SER A 146 6.91 -19.55 -7.95
CA SER A 146 6.54 -19.79 -9.36
C SER A 146 7.72 -19.74 -10.32
N SER A 147 8.75 -18.93 -10.01
CA SER A 147 10.00 -18.93 -10.73
C SER A 147 11.17 -18.79 -9.77
N VAL A 148 12.33 -19.32 -10.17
CA VAL A 148 13.56 -19.19 -9.38
C VAL A 148 13.93 -17.72 -9.20
N SER A 149 13.75 -16.93 -10.25
CA SER A 149 14.16 -15.52 -10.31
C SER A 149 13.26 -14.59 -9.52
N ALA A 150 12.01 -14.97 -9.18
CA ALA A 150 11.06 -14.09 -8.51
C ALA A 150 11.58 -13.57 -7.17
N LEU A 151 12.19 -14.45 -6.36
CA LEU A 151 12.80 -14.05 -5.09
C LEU A 151 13.97 -13.09 -5.31
N PHE A 152 14.85 -13.39 -6.27
CA PHE A 152 16.04 -12.56 -6.52
C PHE A 152 15.72 -11.21 -7.14
N ALA A 153 14.71 -11.14 -8.02
CA ALA A 153 14.21 -9.88 -8.53
C ALA A 153 13.66 -9.01 -7.40
N LEU A 154 12.90 -9.59 -6.46
CA LEU A 154 12.42 -8.87 -5.28
C LEU A 154 13.58 -8.38 -4.42
N LEU A 155 14.53 -9.26 -4.09
CA LEU A 155 15.68 -8.92 -3.26
C LEU A 155 16.50 -7.79 -3.90
N HIS A 156 16.82 -7.92 -5.19
CA HIS A 156 17.56 -6.91 -5.94
C HIS A 156 16.86 -5.54 -5.88
N VAL A 157 15.56 -5.47 -6.19
CA VAL A 157 14.82 -4.19 -6.17
C VAL A 157 14.82 -3.58 -4.76
N ARG A 158 14.71 -4.41 -3.71
CA ARG A 158 14.61 -3.93 -2.33
C ARG A 158 15.94 -3.52 -1.72
N THR A 159 17.07 -3.99 -2.26
CA THR A 159 18.41 -3.65 -1.74
C THR A 159 19.15 -2.64 -2.59
N GLU A 160 18.95 -2.64 -3.91
CA GLU A 160 19.66 -1.75 -4.82
C GLU A 160 19.09 -0.34 -4.72
N TYR A 161 17.76 -0.22 -4.83
CA TYR A 161 17.06 1.06 -4.88
C TYR A 161 16.69 1.59 -3.49
N HIS A 162 16.63 2.91 -3.36
CA HIS A 162 16.16 3.58 -2.14
C HIS A 162 14.63 3.44 -2.01
N PRO A 163 14.07 3.41 -0.77
CA PRO A 163 12.62 3.31 -0.57
C PRO A 163 11.73 4.22 -1.44
N HIS A 164 12.17 5.45 -1.67
CA HIS A 164 11.47 6.43 -2.52
C HIS A 164 11.19 5.93 -3.95
N GLU A 165 12.00 5.01 -4.48
CA GLU A 165 11.89 4.52 -5.86
C GLU A 165 10.80 3.46 -6.05
N TRP A 166 10.42 2.75 -4.98
CA TRP A 166 9.43 1.67 -5.04
C TRP A 166 8.21 1.92 -4.14
N ALA A 167 8.26 2.90 -3.25
CA ALA A 167 7.18 3.13 -2.29
C ALA A 167 5.87 3.61 -2.94
N CYS A 168 5.93 4.35 -4.05
CA CYS A 168 4.71 4.68 -4.83
C CYS A 168 4.06 3.41 -5.40
N PHE A 169 4.85 2.50 -5.97
CA PHE A 169 4.32 1.22 -6.45
C PHE A 169 3.66 0.44 -5.32
N ASP A 170 4.31 0.35 -4.15
CA ASP A 170 3.76 -0.34 -2.98
C ASP A 170 2.44 0.31 -2.52
N ALA A 171 2.35 1.64 -2.50
CA ALA A 171 1.16 2.37 -2.15
C ALA A 171 0.00 2.12 -3.14
N ASP A 172 0.29 2.09 -4.45
CA ASP A 172 -0.71 1.80 -5.49
C ASP A 172 -1.33 0.40 -5.31
N GLN A 173 -0.53 -0.56 -4.84
CA GLN A 173 -1.02 -1.92 -4.60
C GLN A 173 -2.04 -1.99 -3.45
N LEU A 174 -2.11 -0.98 -2.58
CA LEU A 174 -3.04 -0.95 -1.44
C LEU A 174 -4.44 -0.50 -1.83
N SER A 175 -4.69 -0.13 -3.09
CA SER A 175 -6.00 0.37 -3.54
C SER A 175 -7.18 -0.53 -3.12
N GLN A 176 -7.05 -1.85 -3.22
CA GLN A 176 -8.12 -2.79 -2.83
C GLN A 176 -8.33 -2.86 -1.31
N PRO A 177 -7.27 -2.98 -0.47
CA PRO A 177 -7.40 -2.83 0.98
C PRO A 177 -8.02 -1.53 1.45
N TRP A 178 -7.75 -0.41 0.76
CA TRP A 178 -8.37 0.88 1.04
C TRP A 178 -9.87 0.87 0.70
N LYS A 179 -10.25 0.43 -0.51
CA LYS A 179 -11.65 0.41 -0.97
C LYS A 179 -12.61 -0.32 -0.04
N HIS A 180 -12.12 -1.36 0.61
CA HIS A 180 -12.97 -2.30 1.33
C HIS A 180 -12.72 -2.27 2.85
N GLU A 181 -12.07 -1.22 3.35
CA GLU A 181 -11.90 -0.97 4.79
C GLU A 181 -11.25 -2.15 5.55
N TYR A 182 -10.32 -2.85 4.89
CA TYR A 182 -9.64 -4.00 5.51
C TYR A 182 -8.64 -3.60 6.58
N LEU A 183 -8.21 -2.33 6.55
CA LEU A 183 -7.20 -1.79 7.43
C LEU A 183 -7.90 -0.85 8.42
N LYS A 184 -7.59 -1.01 9.72
CA LYS A 184 -7.77 0.08 10.69
C LYS A 184 -6.80 1.20 10.34
N LEU A 185 -7.33 2.39 10.21
CA LEU A 185 -6.58 3.56 9.78
C LEU A 185 -6.68 4.64 10.84
N GLU A 186 -5.60 5.39 10.95
CA GLU A 186 -5.54 6.61 11.76
C GLU A 186 -5.47 7.78 10.78
N TYR A 187 -6.16 8.86 11.10
CA TYR A 187 -6.25 10.03 10.22
C TYR A 187 -5.16 11.04 10.54
N SER A 188 -4.61 11.67 9.51
CA SER A 188 -3.76 12.86 9.61
C SER A 188 -4.02 13.76 8.40
N ASP A 189 -3.95 15.07 8.61
CA ASP A 189 -4.04 16.08 7.55
C ASP A 189 -2.69 16.39 6.89
N LYS A 190 -1.63 15.68 7.27
CA LYS A 190 -0.27 15.90 6.76
C LYS A 190 -0.06 15.23 5.41
N PHE A 191 0.75 15.91 4.61
CA PHE A 191 1.23 15.43 3.32
C PHE A 191 2.64 14.88 3.49
N ILE A 192 2.90 13.69 2.98
CA ILE A 192 4.20 13.01 3.13
C ILE A 192 4.90 13.01 1.76
N SER A 193 6.12 13.53 1.69
CA SER A 193 6.91 13.52 0.46
C SER A 193 7.42 12.11 0.14
N MET A 194 7.27 11.69 -1.11
CA MET A 194 7.84 10.46 -1.65
C MET A 194 9.03 10.73 -2.58
N GLU A 195 9.50 11.97 -2.65
CA GLU A 195 10.64 12.36 -3.47
C GLU A 195 11.97 11.99 -2.80
N GLU A 196 13.01 11.76 -3.61
CA GLU A 196 14.34 11.35 -3.14
C GLU A 196 14.88 12.23 -2.01
N ALA A 197 14.95 13.54 -2.24
CA ALA A 197 15.60 14.49 -1.35
C ALA A 197 14.91 14.63 0.02
N CYS A 198 13.63 14.27 0.10
CA CYS A 198 12.77 14.56 1.25
C CYS A 198 11.88 13.36 1.64
N TYR A 199 12.26 12.14 1.25
CA TYR A 199 11.44 10.95 1.43
C TYR A 199 11.01 10.76 2.89
N GLY A 200 9.70 10.69 3.10
CA GLY A 200 9.08 10.50 4.41
C GLY A 200 9.03 11.75 5.30
N SER A 201 9.38 12.93 4.77
CA SER A 201 9.20 14.20 5.48
C SER A 201 7.78 14.76 5.28
N ILE A 202 7.35 15.57 6.26
CA ILE A 202 6.07 16.29 6.18
C ILE A 202 6.24 17.54 5.31
N LEU A 203 5.37 17.68 4.32
CA LEU A 203 5.30 18.86 3.47
C LEU A 203 4.40 19.91 4.11
N GLN A 204 4.88 21.15 4.17
CA GLN A 204 4.02 22.30 4.48
C GLN A 204 3.15 22.58 3.25
N HIS A 205 1.86 22.75 3.48
CA HIS A 205 0.87 22.94 2.42
C HIS A 205 1.18 24.24 1.66
N ASP A 206 1.77 24.13 0.47
CA ASP A 206 1.85 25.23 -0.47
C ASP A 206 0.98 24.87 -1.67
N HIS A 207 0.16 25.81 -2.14
CA HIS A 207 -0.95 25.58 -3.09
C HIS A 207 -0.51 25.20 -4.53
N GLY A 208 0.69 24.64 -4.69
CA GLY A 208 1.27 24.15 -5.94
C GLY A 208 1.03 22.66 -6.16
N ALA A 209 1.11 22.23 -7.42
CA ALA A 209 1.05 20.82 -7.78
C ALA A 209 2.33 20.11 -7.29
N VAL A 210 2.24 19.39 -6.17
CA VAL A 210 3.34 18.55 -5.68
C VAL A 210 3.22 17.17 -6.34
N ARG A 211 4.28 16.70 -6.96
CA ARG A 211 4.36 15.33 -7.51
C ARG A 211 4.81 14.38 -6.40
N ASN A 212 4.44 13.11 -6.49
CA ASN A 212 4.91 12.05 -5.58
C ASN A 212 4.67 12.38 -4.09
N VAL A 213 3.41 12.61 -3.71
CA VAL A 213 3.00 12.84 -2.33
C VAL A 213 2.03 11.76 -1.90
N LEU A 214 2.27 11.16 -0.74
CA LEU A 214 1.23 10.41 -0.06
C LEU A 214 0.39 11.38 0.76
N ALA A 215 -0.83 11.60 0.29
CA ALA A 215 -1.88 12.28 1.02
C ALA A 215 -3.01 11.29 1.27
N PHE A 216 -3.81 11.53 2.32
CA PHE A 216 -5.15 10.95 2.39
C PHE A 216 -5.90 11.29 1.09
N PRO A 217 -6.80 10.45 0.53
CA PRO A 217 -7.57 10.81 -0.65
C PRO A 217 -8.50 11.99 -0.33
N GLN A 218 -7.95 13.19 -0.48
CA GLN A 218 -8.65 14.42 -0.73
C GLN A 218 -7.93 15.09 -1.89
N ASN A 219 -8.55 15.00 -3.07
CA ASN A 219 -8.46 16.01 -4.12
C ASN A 219 -7.05 16.47 -4.52
N THR A 220 -6.06 15.59 -4.62
CA THR A 220 -4.81 15.95 -5.31
C THR A 220 -4.84 15.30 -6.68
N PRO A 221 -5.22 16.04 -7.75
CA PRO A 221 -5.13 15.47 -9.09
C PRO A 221 -3.68 15.07 -9.33
N CYS A 222 -3.46 13.83 -9.74
CA CYS A 222 -2.30 13.47 -10.53
C CYS A 222 -2.29 14.35 -11.79
N ARG A 223 -1.81 15.60 -11.66
CA ARG A 223 -1.53 16.46 -12.81
C ARG A 223 -0.25 15.93 -13.43
N VAL A 224 -0.42 14.95 -14.32
CA VAL A 224 0.48 14.84 -15.46
C VAL A 224 0.48 16.22 -16.10
N SER A 225 1.62 16.89 -16.08
CA SER A 225 1.77 18.16 -16.78
C SER A 225 1.42 17.90 -18.24
N ALA A 226 0.33 18.50 -18.72
CA ALA A 226 0.08 18.71 -20.13
C ALA A 226 1.12 19.70 -20.66
N SER A 227 2.35 19.24 -20.73
CA SER A 227 3.43 19.81 -21.50
C SER A 227 4.01 18.62 -22.24
N HIS A 228 3.39 18.36 -23.41
CA HIS A 228 3.62 17.37 -24.47
C HIS A 228 2.30 16.67 -24.85
N CYS A 229 1.36 17.47 -25.36
CA CYS A 229 0.56 17.09 -26.54
C CYS A 229 1.10 17.94 -27.70
#